data_AF-A0A359FZJ2-F1
#
_entry.id   AF-A0A359FZJ2-F1
#
_cell.length_a   1.000
_cell.length_b   1.000
_cell.length_c   1.000
_cell.angle_alpha   90.00
_cell.angle_beta   90.00
_cell.angle_gamma   90.00
#
_symmetry.space_group_name_H-M   'P 1'
#
loop_
_entity.id
_entity.type
_entity.pdbx_description
1 polymer ?
#
loop_
_entity_poly.entity_id
_entity_poly.type
_entity_poly.pdbx_seq_one_letter_code
_entity_poly.pdbx_strand_id
1 'polypeptide(L)'
;MQEPLNPSISFSLESALTRTRVRAEPSEKGGFIFHLNGREKAGFNEKIATFLERIQLHLPFLQNHHLHIESHNTFPHSSGIASSASSMSALALCLAQLQQISSDGEVRAPDMVLASTLARMGSGSAARSVYGGWTLWGRFAGKKESSDMYAIPLNEAEIDADFRNIHNSILLIDPGQKAVSSTEGHALMHQHPYREARIAHARQNT
;
A
#
# COMPACT_ATOMS: atom_id res chain seq x y z
N MET A 1 13.93 6.83 5.19
CA MET A 1 13.16 6.76 3.93
C MET A 1 12.79 5.30 3.68
N GLN A 2 11.56 4.97 3.24
CA GLN A 2 11.12 3.58 3.05
C GLN A 2 11.37 3.13 1.59
N GLU A 3 12.59 2.71 1.29
CA GLU A 3 13.01 2.25 -0.04
C GLU A 3 13.23 0.73 -0.06
N PRO A 4 12.99 0.06 -1.21
CA PRO A 4 13.26 -1.35 -1.34
C PRO A 4 14.77 -1.62 -1.55
N LEU A 5 15.27 -2.75 -1.05
CA LEU A 5 16.66 -3.18 -1.31
C LEU A 5 16.85 -3.74 -2.73
N ASN A 6 15.78 -4.30 -3.29
CA ASN A 6 15.71 -4.91 -4.61
C ASN A 6 14.31 -4.68 -5.21
N PRO A 7 14.18 -4.66 -6.55
CA PRO A 7 12.88 -4.58 -7.19
C PRO A 7 12.02 -5.80 -6.88
N SER A 8 10.71 -5.64 -7.04
CA SER A 8 9.70 -6.64 -6.69
C SER A 8 8.50 -6.52 -7.60
N ILE A 9 7.98 -7.67 -8.02
CA ILE A 9 6.78 -7.79 -8.87
C ILE A 9 5.66 -8.42 -8.04
N SER A 10 4.42 -7.99 -8.25
CA SER A 10 3.23 -8.68 -7.74
C SER A 10 2.09 -8.62 -8.74
N PHE A 11 1.15 -9.54 -8.62
CA PHE A 11 -0.14 -9.47 -9.28
C PHE A 11 -1.25 -9.24 -8.23
N SER A 12 -2.24 -8.44 -8.58
CA SER A 12 -3.38 -8.12 -7.72
C SER A 12 -4.41 -9.26 -7.71
N LEU A 13 -4.99 -9.53 -6.54
CA LEU A 13 -6.02 -10.56 -6.36
C LEU A 13 -7.41 -9.94 -6.53
N GLU A 14 -8.28 -10.60 -7.31
CA GLU A 14 -9.61 -10.07 -7.63
C GLU A 14 -10.59 -10.12 -6.44
N SER A 15 -10.53 -11.18 -5.62
CA SER A 15 -11.50 -11.42 -4.53
C SER A 15 -11.05 -10.95 -3.15
N ALA A 16 -9.76 -10.64 -2.96
CA ALA A 16 -9.20 -10.22 -1.68
C ALA A 16 -9.06 -8.69 -1.63
N LEU A 17 -10.13 -8.01 -1.25
CA LEU A 17 -10.28 -6.56 -1.38
C LEU A 17 -10.35 -5.89 -0.01
N THR A 18 -9.79 -4.68 0.05
CA THR A 18 -10.09 -3.72 1.11
C THR A 18 -10.89 -2.56 0.53
N ARG A 19 -12.03 -2.24 1.14
CA ARG A 19 -12.83 -1.07 0.82
C ARG A 19 -12.63 -0.04 1.91
N THR A 20 -12.20 1.16 1.53
CA THR A 20 -12.02 2.28 2.44
C THR A 20 -12.83 3.47 1.95
N ARG A 21 -13.47 4.19 2.87
CA ARG A 21 -14.12 5.47 2.66
C ARG A 21 -13.46 6.48 3.58
N VAL A 22 -13.15 7.66 3.05
CA VAL A 22 -12.63 8.78 3.82
C VAL A 22 -13.53 9.98 3.59
N ARG A 23 -13.97 10.61 4.68
CA ARG A 23 -14.61 11.92 4.66
C ARG A 23 -13.73 12.90 5.40
N ALA A 24 -13.47 14.06 4.79
CA ALA A 24 -12.74 15.15 5.42
C ALA A 24 -13.71 16.27 5.80
N GLU A 25 -13.66 16.73 7.04
CA GLU A 25 -14.44 17.86 7.54
C GLU A 25 -13.49 18.98 7.98
N PRO A 26 -13.77 20.25 7.66
CA PRO A 26 -12.96 21.37 8.14
C PRO A 26 -12.82 21.36 9.67
N SER A 27 -11.62 21.62 10.17
CA SER A 27 -11.32 21.65 11.61
C SER A 27 -10.17 22.62 11.90
N GLU A 28 -10.16 23.23 13.08
CA GLU A 28 -9.04 24.08 13.55
C GLU A 28 -7.74 23.29 13.69
N LYS A 29 -7.84 21.98 13.97
CA LYS A 29 -6.72 21.06 14.09
C LYS A 29 -7.01 19.76 13.36
N GLY A 30 -6.01 19.29 12.62
CA GLY A 30 -5.99 17.98 12.01
C GLY A 30 -6.25 16.85 13.01
N GLY A 31 -6.93 15.81 12.56
CA GLY A 31 -7.24 14.64 13.37
C GLY A 31 -7.93 13.56 12.55
N PHE A 32 -8.19 12.41 13.16
CA PHE A 32 -8.97 11.37 12.51
C PHE A 32 -9.71 10.48 13.52
N ILE A 33 -10.79 9.87 13.04
CA ILE A 33 -11.46 8.71 13.65
C ILE A 33 -11.37 7.56 12.66
N PHE A 34 -11.05 6.36 13.15
CA PHE A 34 -10.93 5.16 12.33
C PHE A 34 -11.86 4.03 12.80
N HIS A 35 -12.66 3.52 11.87
CA HIS A 35 -13.51 2.36 12.06
C HIS A 35 -13.08 1.21 11.13
N LEU A 36 -12.89 0.02 11.69
CA LEU A 36 -12.71 -1.22 10.93
C LEU A 36 -13.94 -2.10 11.15
N ASN A 37 -14.65 -2.46 10.07
CA ASN A 37 -15.89 -3.24 10.13
C ASN A 37 -16.94 -2.62 11.08
N GLY A 38 -17.07 -1.28 11.06
CA GLY A 38 -18.03 -0.53 11.89
C GLY A 38 -17.66 -0.44 13.37
N ARG A 39 -16.47 -0.88 13.78
CA ARG A 39 -15.99 -0.80 15.17
C ARG A 39 -14.73 0.05 15.25
N GLU A 40 -14.65 0.88 16.28
CA GLU A 40 -13.40 1.55 16.61
C GLU A 40 -12.36 0.50 17.02
N LYS A 41 -11.15 0.64 16.48
CA LYS A 41 -10.08 -0.32 16.74
C LYS A 41 -8.79 0.40 17.08
N ALA A 42 -8.65 0.74 18.37
CA ALA A 42 -7.53 1.52 18.91
C ALA A 42 -6.14 1.02 18.46
N GLY A 43 -5.94 -0.30 18.32
CA GLY A 43 -4.67 -0.88 17.86
C GLY A 43 -4.23 -0.50 16.43
N PHE A 44 -5.10 0.12 15.62
CA PHE A 44 -4.74 0.66 14.30
C PHE A 44 -4.44 2.17 14.33
N ASN A 45 -4.85 2.86 15.40
CA ASN A 45 -4.78 4.32 15.46
C ASN A 45 -3.32 4.79 15.42
N GLU A 46 -2.41 4.17 16.17
CA GLU A 46 -0.99 4.56 16.14
C GLU A 46 -0.39 4.48 14.74
N LYS A 47 -0.67 3.38 14.02
CA LYS A 47 -0.16 3.17 12.66
C LYS A 47 -0.73 4.18 11.66
N ILE A 48 -2.03 4.49 11.76
CA ILE A 48 -2.67 5.49 10.90
C ILE A 48 -2.16 6.89 11.26
N ALA A 49 -2.00 7.21 12.55
CA ALA A 49 -1.45 8.48 12.99
C ALA A 49 -0.02 8.70 12.45
N THR A 50 0.87 7.72 12.63
CA THR A 50 2.23 7.76 12.07
C THR A 50 2.21 7.89 10.54
N PHE A 51 1.28 7.21 9.87
CA PHE A 51 1.14 7.33 8.42
C PHE A 51 0.73 8.75 7.99
N LEU A 52 -0.33 9.31 8.60
CA LEU A 52 -0.83 10.65 8.31
C LEU A 52 0.22 11.73 8.59
N GLU A 53 0.97 11.59 9.69
CA GLU A 53 2.10 12.47 10.02
C GLU A 53 3.17 12.45 8.93
N ARG A 54 3.57 11.26 8.47
CA ARG A 54 4.60 11.11 7.42
C ARG A 54 4.20 11.77 6.11
N ILE A 55 2.93 11.70 5.74
CA ILE A 55 2.44 12.22 4.45
C ILE A 55 1.96 13.67 4.51
N GLN A 56 1.97 14.31 5.68
CA GLN A 56 1.47 15.67 5.88
C GLN A 56 2.13 16.70 4.95
N LEU A 57 3.41 16.52 4.60
CA LEU A 57 4.11 17.38 3.65
C LEU A 57 3.60 17.23 2.21
N HIS A 58 3.06 16.06 1.86
CA HIS A 58 2.46 15.80 0.55
C HIS A 58 1.01 16.27 0.49
N LEU A 59 0.31 16.26 1.62
CA LEU A 59 -1.12 16.57 1.75
C LEU A 59 -1.36 17.63 2.85
N PRO A 60 -1.09 18.91 2.58
CA PRO A 60 -1.22 19.97 3.60
C PRO A 60 -2.61 20.11 4.21
N PHE A 61 -3.67 19.70 3.48
CA PHE A 61 -5.06 19.75 3.97
C PHE A 61 -5.30 18.89 5.22
N LEU A 62 -4.40 17.94 5.52
CA LEU A 62 -4.48 17.14 6.73
C LEU A 62 -4.37 17.98 8.02
N GLN A 63 -3.82 19.19 7.94
CA GLN A 63 -3.65 20.07 9.10
C GLN A 63 -4.93 20.81 9.50
N ASN A 64 -5.84 21.03 8.54
CA ASN A 64 -7.05 21.82 8.72
C ASN A 64 -8.34 21.01 8.47
N HIS A 65 -8.23 19.69 8.46
CA HIS A 65 -9.38 18.79 8.34
C HIS A 65 -9.31 17.64 9.34
N HIS A 66 -10.47 17.27 9.87
CA HIS A 66 -10.69 16.04 10.61
C HIS A 66 -11.15 14.94 9.64
N LEU A 67 -10.49 13.78 9.67
CA LEU A 67 -10.81 12.65 8.80
C LEU A 67 -11.69 11.61 9.49
N HIS A 68 -12.77 11.20 8.85
CA HIS A 68 -13.54 10.02 9.22
C HIS A 68 -13.19 8.90 8.25
N ILE A 69 -12.50 7.87 8.76
CA ILE A 69 -11.97 6.77 7.95
C ILE A 69 -12.74 5.49 8.30
N GLU A 70 -13.44 4.93 7.33
CA GLU A 70 -14.12 3.64 7.47
C GLU A 70 -13.48 2.62 6.53
N SER A 71 -13.11 1.46 7.05
CA SER A 71 -12.48 0.40 6.25
C SER A 71 -13.09 -0.97 6.53
N HIS A 72 -13.13 -1.81 5.50
CA HIS A 72 -13.64 -3.18 5.54
C HIS A 72 -12.83 -4.08 4.60
N ASN A 73 -12.58 -5.32 5.00
CA ASN A 73 -11.89 -6.33 4.18
C ASN A 73 -12.86 -7.45 3.81
N THR A 74 -12.78 -7.96 2.58
CA THR A 74 -13.56 -9.13 2.13
C THR A 74 -12.97 -10.47 2.59
N PHE A 75 -11.83 -10.45 3.28
CA PHE A 75 -11.12 -11.64 3.78
C PHE A 75 -10.95 -11.57 5.31
N PRO A 76 -10.81 -12.72 6.00
CA PRO A 76 -10.72 -12.73 7.45
C PRO A 76 -9.49 -11.97 7.95
N HIS A 77 -9.67 -11.27 9.07
CA HIS A 77 -8.55 -10.69 9.80
C HIS A 77 -7.61 -11.83 10.24
N SER A 78 -6.29 -11.63 10.11
CA SER A 78 -5.26 -12.62 10.46
C SER A 78 -5.05 -13.79 9.49
N SER A 79 -5.64 -13.76 8.29
CA SER A 79 -5.44 -14.78 7.23
C SER A 79 -4.02 -14.83 6.62
N GLY A 80 -3.06 -14.06 7.13
CA GLY A 80 -1.71 -13.95 6.56
C GLY A 80 -1.63 -13.25 5.18
N ILE A 81 -2.76 -13.06 4.50
CA ILE A 81 -2.92 -12.24 3.29
C ILE A 81 -2.67 -10.79 3.66
N ALA A 82 -1.94 -10.05 2.81
CA ALA A 82 -1.34 -8.73 3.05
C ALA A 82 -2.33 -7.59 3.40
N SER A 83 -3.05 -7.71 4.52
CA SER A 83 -4.05 -6.74 4.98
C SER A 83 -3.46 -5.35 5.14
N SER A 84 -2.19 -5.23 5.54
CA SER A 84 -1.55 -3.91 5.62
C SER A 84 -1.34 -3.27 4.25
N ALA A 85 -1.07 -4.06 3.21
CA ALA A 85 -0.80 -3.52 1.88
C ALA A 85 -2.09 -2.97 1.27
N SER A 86 -3.15 -3.78 1.25
CA SER A 86 -4.45 -3.38 0.70
C SER A 86 -5.12 -2.25 1.50
N SER A 87 -5.03 -2.25 2.84
CA SER A 87 -5.60 -1.17 3.65
C SER A 87 -4.87 0.16 3.46
N MET A 88 -3.52 0.14 3.40
CA MET A 88 -2.75 1.37 3.18
C MET A 88 -2.88 1.88 1.74
N SER A 89 -2.98 0.99 0.74
CA SER A 89 -3.22 1.41 -0.64
C SER A 89 -4.61 2.02 -0.81
N ALA A 90 -5.65 1.40 -0.22
CA ALA A 90 -7.01 1.93 -0.25
C ALA A 90 -7.12 3.31 0.42
N LEU A 91 -6.48 3.48 1.59
CA LEU A 91 -6.44 4.78 2.27
C LEU A 91 -5.67 5.83 1.45
N ALA A 92 -4.50 5.48 0.91
CA ALA A 92 -3.70 6.38 0.10
C ALA A 92 -4.44 6.82 -1.17
N LEU A 93 -5.20 5.92 -1.82
CA LEU A 93 -6.06 6.26 -2.96
C LEU A 93 -7.13 7.28 -2.58
N CYS A 94 -7.85 7.07 -1.46
CA CYS A 94 -8.84 8.04 -0.99
C CYS A 94 -8.21 9.41 -0.73
N LEU A 95 -7.04 9.45 -0.07
CA LEU A 95 -6.36 10.70 0.26
C LEU A 95 -5.82 11.42 -0.99
N ALA A 96 -5.26 10.68 -1.94
CA ALA A 96 -4.82 11.22 -3.22
C ALA A 96 -6.00 11.77 -4.04
N GLN A 97 -7.18 11.14 -3.95
CA GLN A 97 -8.39 11.62 -4.60
C GLN A 97 -8.95 12.87 -3.92
N LEU A 98 -8.94 12.94 -2.59
CA LEU A 98 -9.36 14.14 -1.84
C LEU A 98 -8.53 15.37 -2.22
N GLN A 99 -7.23 15.20 -2.46
CA GLN A 99 -6.33 16.27 -2.93
C GLN A 99 -6.71 16.82 -4.32
N GLN A 100 -7.49 16.07 -5.10
CA GLN A 100 -7.90 16.40 -6.46
C GLN A 100 -9.33 16.98 -6.53
N ILE A 101 -9.94 17.26 -5.37
CA ILE A 101 -11.21 17.98 -5.31
C ILE A 101 -10.94 19.47 -5.53
N SER A 102 -11.48 20.02 -6.61
CA SER A 102 -11.36 21.45 -6.91
C SER A 102 -12.34 22.28 -6.09
N SER A 103 -12.12 23.60 -6.07
CA SER A 103 -12.91 24.56 -5.28
C SER A 103 -14.41 24.60 -5.67
N ASP A 104 -14.77 24.16 -6.87
CA ASP A 104 -16.13 24.02 -7.36
C ASP A 104 -16.76 22.64 -7.07
N GLY A 105 -16.03 21.75 -6.39
CA GLY A 105 -16.49 20.43 -5.97
C GLY A 105 -16.35 19.33 -7.03
N GLU A 106 -15.69 19.59 -8.16
CA GLU A 106 -15.39 18.54 -9.14
C GLU A 106 -14.44 17.51 -8.52
N VAL A 107 -14.82 16.23 -8.59
CA VAL A 107 -13.98 15.12 -8.10
C VAL A 107 -13.26 14.51 -9.29
N ARG A 108 -11.94 14.70 -9.35
CA ARG A 108 -11.09 14.11 -10.39
C ARG A 108 -10.52 12.76 -9.96
N ALA A 109 -10.00 12.03 -10.94
CA ALA A 109 -9.26 10.80 -10.68
C ALA A 109 -8.02 11.11 -9.81
N PRO A 110 -7.62 10.21 -8.90
CA PRO A 110 -6.42 10.40 -8.10
C PRO A 110 -5.16 10.40 -8.98
N ASP A 111 -4.16 11.20 -8.60
CA ASP A 111 -2.81 11.03 -9.13
C ASP A 111 -2.26 9.68 -8.61
N MET A 112 -2.06 8.74 -9.52
CA MET A 112 -1.64 7.38 -9.19
C MET A 112 -0.20 7.29 -8.70
N VAL A 113 0.68 8.17 -9.18
CA VAL A 113 2.08 8.23 -8.72
C VAL A 113 2.11 8.76 -7.29
N LEU A 114 1.32 9.80 -6.99
CA LEU A 114 1.12 10.27 -5.63
C LEU A 114 0.52 9.15 -4.75
N ALA A 115 -0.58 8.53 -5.15
CA ALA A 115 -1.22 7.46 -4.38
C ALA A 115 -0.24 6.31 -4.07
N SER A 116 0.56 5.87 -5.05
CA SER A 116 1.59 4.85 -4.85
C SER A 116 2.69 5.30 -3.89
N THR A 117 3.14 6.56 -4.02
CA THR A 117 4.14 7.18 -3.13
C THR A 117 3.65 7.24 -1.70
N LEU A 118 2.41 7.68 -1.49
CA LEU A 118 1.77 7.74 -0.17
C LEU A 118 1.64 6.32 0.39
N ALA A 119 1.06 5.38 -0.36
CA ALA A 119 0.87 4.00 0.08
C ALA A 119 2.18 3.36 0.58
N ARG A 120 3.28 3.56 -0.16
CA ARG A 120 4.64 3.11 0.23
C ARG A 120 5.04 3.57 1.62
N MET A 121 4.71 4.81 2.00
CA MET A 121 5.10 5.42 3.29
C MET A 121 4.31 4.84 4.49
N GLY A 122 3.14 4.25 4.23
CA GLY A 122 2.38 3.47 5.21
C GLY A 122 2.80 2.00 5.25
N SER A 123 3.04 1.41 4.08
CA SER A 123 3.58 0.05 3.93
C SER A 123 4.20 -0.11 2.54
N GLY A 124 5.48 -0.47 2.45
CA GLY A 124 6.20 -0.55 1.17
C GLY A 124 5.46 -1.32 0.08
N SER A 125 4.96 -2.52 0.38
CA SER A 125 4.20 -3.34 -0.59
C SER A 125 2.88 -2.71 -1.02
N ALA A 126 2.29 -1.79 -0.24
CA ALA A 126 1.07 -1.08 -0.61
C ALA A 126 1.26 -0.20 -1.85
N ALA A 127 2.49 0.22 -2.16
CA ALA A 127 2.80 0.96 -3.37
C ALA A 127 2.32 0.24 -4.63
N ARG A 128 2.39 -1.10 -4.65
CA ARG A 128 1.93 -1.92 -5.79
C ARG A 128 0.41 -2.11 -5.80
N SER A 129 -0.20 -2.19 -4.62
CA SER A 129 -1.63 -2.45 -4.45
C SER A 129 -2.56 -1.26 -4.76
N VAL A 130 -2.04 -0.14 -5.27
CA VAL A 130 -2.88 0.93 -5.84
C VAL A 130 -3.27 0.63 -7.29
N TYR A 131 -2.58 -0.30 -7.95
CA TYR A 131 -2.85 -0.70 -9.33
C TYR A 131 -3.52 -2.08 -9.39
N GLY A 132 -4.28 -2.32 -10.45
CA GLY A 132 -4.76 -3.65 -10.84
C GLY A 132 -3.71 -4.42 -11.66
N GLY A 133 -3.90 -5.73 -11.79
CA GLY A 133 -3.03 -6.57 -12.62
C GLY A 133 -1.61 -6.73 -12.06
N TRP A 134 -0.62 -6.78 -12.95
CA TRP A 134 0.80 -6.92 -12.61
C TRP A 134 1.44 -5.55 -12.34
N THR A 135 2.30 -5.48 -11.33
CA THR A 135 2.90 -4.22 -10.89
C THR A 135 4.34 -4.43 -10.41
N LEU A 136 5.22 -3.51 -10.76
CA LEU A 136 6.63 -3.47 -10.38
C LEU A 136 6.87 -2.33 -9.38
N TRP A 137 7.60 -2.60 -8.30
CA TRP A 137 8.15 -1.57 -7.40
C TRP A 137 9.63 -1.81 -7.13
N GLY A 138 10.41 -0.74 -7.20
CA GLY A 138 11.87 -0.72 -7.09
C GLY A 138 12.51 -0.49 -8.45
N ARG A 139 13.63 0.23 -8.47
CA ARG A 139 14.37 0.53 -9.68
C ARG A 139 14.92 -0.74 -10.32
N PHE A 140 14.68 -0.87 -11.62
CA PHE A 140 15.00 -2.04 -12.43
C PHE A 140 15.55 -1.61 -13.79
N ALA A 141 16.70 -2.16 -14.19
CA ALA A 141 17.39 -1.75 -15.41
C ALA A 141 16.58 -2.04 -16.69
N GLY A 142 15.76 -3.09 -16.69
CA GLY A 142 14.91 -3.44 -17.83
C GLY A 142 13.67 -2.56 -18.02
N LYS A 143 13.39 -1.62 -17.10
CA LYS A 143 12.22 -0.72 -17.21
C LYS A 143 12.57 0.70 -16.76
N LYS A 144 12.73 1.62 -17.71
CA LYS A 144 13.23 2.98 -17.48
C LYS A 144 12.36 3.79 -16.51
N GLU A 145 11.06 3.55 -16.51
CA GLU A 145 10.07 4.24 -15.68
C GLU A 145 10.03 3.70 -14.24
N SER A 146 10.77 2.62 -13.95
CA SER A 146 10.81 2.02 -12.62
C SER A 146 11.44 2.94 -11.57
N SER A 147 10.93 2.86 -10.35
CA SER A 147 11.27 3.79 -9.28
C SER A 147 11.31 3.09 -7.92
N ASP A 148 12.22 3.54 -7.07
CA ASP A 148 12.25 3.16 -5.66
C ASP A 148 11.16 3.89 -4.83
N MET A 149 10.60 4.98 -5.38
CA MET A 149 9.69 5.89 -4.68
C MET A 149 8.21 5.57 -4.91
N TYR A 150 7.88 4.91 -6.01
CA TYR A 150 6.52 4.51 -6.38
C TYR A 150 6.57 3.26 -7.25
N ALA A 151 5.47 2.53 -7.29
CA ALA A 151 5.28 1.39 -8.18
C ALA A 151 4.70 1.84 -9.52
N ILE A 152 4.85 0.98 -10.53
CA ILE A 152 4.28 1.17 -11.87
C ILE A 152 3.56 -0.11 -12.34
N PRO A 153 2.42 0.01 -13.04
CA PRO A 153 1.77 -1.13 -13.65
C PRO A 153 2.62 -1.68 -14.80
N LEU A 154 2.50 -2.98 -15.06
CA LEU A 154 3.07 -3.64 -16.23
C LEU A 154 1.99 -3.79 -17.30
N ASN A 155 2.32 -3.47 -18.55
CA ASN A 155 1.40 -3.65 -19.66
C ASN A 155 1.28 -5.13 -20.03
N GLU A 156 0.16 -5.53 -20.62
CA GLU A 156 -0.09 -6.93 -21.02
C GLU A 156 1.00 -7.46 -21.96
N ALA A 157 1.54 -6.63 -22.86
CA ALA A 157 2.63 -7.00 -23.77
C ALA A 157 3.94 -7.34 -23.04
N GLU A 158 4.09 -6.91 -21.78
CA GLU A 158 5.27 -7.20 -20.94
C GLU A 158 5.08 -8.48 -20.11
N ILE A 159 3.89 -9.08 -20.15
CA ILE A 159 3.53 -10.27 -19.41
C ILE A 159 3.41 -11.43 -20.39
N ASP A 160 4.14 -12.52 -20.12
CA ASP A 160 4.02 -13.76 -20.87
C ASP A 160 2.56 -14.24 -20.88
N ALA A 161 2.10 -14.83 -21.99
CA ALA A 161 0.73 -15.26 -22.17
C ALA A 161 0.26 -16.20 -21.05
N ASP A 162 1.17 -17.06 -20.55
CA ASP A 162 0.89 -18.00 -19.47
C ASP A 162 0.55 -17.31 -18.14
N PHE A 163 1.01 -16.07 -17.94
CA PHE A 163 0.81 -15.30 -16.70
C PHE A 163 -0.34 -14.28 -16.75
N ARG A 164 -1.01 -14.14 -17.89
CA ARG A 164 -2.08 -13.12 -18.05
C ARG A 164 -3.38 -13.50 -17.34
N ASN A 165 -3.69 -14.79 -17.29
CA ASN A 165 -4.96 -15.32 -16.79
C ASN A 165 -4.75 -16.32 -15.64
N ILE A 166 -3.74 -16.09 -14.80
CA ILE A 166 -3.46 -16.98 -13.66
C ILE A 166 -4.53 -16.82 -12.58
N HIS A 167 -4.91 -17.97 -12.00
CA HIS A 167 -5.78 -18.02 -10.84
C HIS A 167 -4.98 -18.43 -9.60
N ASN A 168 -5.42 -17.94 -8.43
CA ASN A 168 -4.77 -18.23 -7.17
C ASN A 168 -5.76 -18.91 -6.20
N SER A 169 -5.26 -19.90 -5.46
CA SER A 169 -5.95 -20.51 -4.32
C SER A 169 -5.13 -20.25 -3.06
N ILE A 170 -5.77 -19.71 -2.03
CA ILE A 170 -5.12 -19.38 -0.75
C ILE A 170 -5.60 -20.38 0.29
N LEU A 171 -4.68 -21.25 0.73
CA LEU A 171 -4.93 -22.16 1.84
C LEU A 171 -4.56 -21.48 3.17
N LEU A 172 -5.54 -21.33 4.05
CA LEU A 172 -5.31 -20.81 5.40
C LEU A 172 -4.95 -21.97 6.34
N ILE A 173 -3.69 -22.01 6.77
CA ILE A 173 -3.15 -23.09 7.62
C ILE A 173 -3.32 -22.75 9.11
N ASP A 174 -3.00 -21.51 9.49
CA ASP A 174 -3.16 -20.99 10.85
C ASP A 174 -3.73 -19.57 10.78
N PRO A 175 -4.96 -19.32 11.29
CA PRO A 175 -5.56 -18.00 11.33
C PRO A 175 -5.03 -17.12 12.49
N GLY A 176 -4.10 -17.63 13.30
CA GLY A 176 -3.47 -16.88 14.38
C GLY A 176 -2.67 -15.66 13.91
N GLN A 177 -2.44 -14.72 14.82
CA GLN A 177 -1.58 -13.58 14.54
C GLN A 177 -0.12 -14.05 14.41
N LYS A 178 0.58 -13.56 13.38
CA LYS A 178 2.02 -13.81 13.20
C LYS A 178 2.79 -13.37 14.45
N ALA A 179 3.66 -14.26 14.95
CA ALA A 179 4.51 -13.98 16.11
C ALA A 179 5.55 -12.88 15.84
N VAL A 180 6.04 -12.78 14.59
CA VAL A 180 6.98 -11.75 14.15
C VAL A 180 6.31 -10.92 13.05
N SER A 181 6.26 -9.60 13.22
CA SER A 181 5.70 -8.72 12.20
C SER A 181 6.60 -8.68 10.96
N SER A 182 6.05 -8.32 9.79
CA SER A 182 6.87 -8.14 8.59
C SER A 182 7.95 -7.07 8.75
N THR A 183 7.69 -6.03 9.55
CA THR A 183 8.67 -4.98 9.83
C THR A 183 9.86 -5.52 10.61
N GLU A 184 9.59 -6.27 11.69
CA GLU A 184 10.65 -6.91 12.48
C GLU A 184 11.39 -7.96 11.66
N GLY A 185 10.66 -8.79 10.92
CA GLY A 185 11.24 -9.81 10.04
C GLY A 185 12.16 -9.22 8.96
N HIS A 186 11.77 -8.10 8.35
CA HIS A 186 12.64 -7.39 7.41
C HIS A 186 13.87 -6.79 8.09
N ALA A 187 13.77 -6.31 9.33
CA ALA A 187 14.91 -5.77 10.06
C ALA A 187 15.99 -6.84 10.32
N LEU A 188 15.60 -8.11 10.49
CA LEU A 188 16.55 -9.22 10.63
C LEU A 188 17.48 -9.38 9.41
N MET A 189 17.05 -8.93 8.22
CA MET A 189 17.89 -8.98 7.03
C MET A 189 19.15 -8.11 7.12
N HIS A 190 19.21 -7.12 8.02
CA HIS A 190 20.39 -6.26 8.16
C HIS A 190 21.64 -7.03 8.59
N GLN A 191 21.49 -8.10 9.37
CA GLN A 191 22.59 -8.91 9.90
C GLN A 191 22.64 -10.31 9.27
N HIS A 192 21.84 -10.56 8.24
CA HIS A 192 21.69 -11.90 7.68
C HIS A 192 22.86 -12.25 6.74
N PRO A 193 23.54 -13.40 6.90
CA PRO A 193 24.75 -13.75 6.14
C PRO A 193 24.51 -13.82 4.63
N TYR A 194 23.30 -14.20 4.20
CA TYR A 194 22.93 -14.28 2.78
C TYR A 194 22.33 -12.99 2.20
N ARG A 195 22.36 -11.87 2.93
CA ARG A 195 21.73 -10.60 2.51
C ARG A 195 22.21 -10.15 1.13
N GLU A 196 23.52 -10.02 0.95
CA GLU A 196 24.10 -9.51 -0.30
C GLU A 196 23.85 -10.45 -1.48
N ALA A 197 24.04 -11.76 -1.28
CA ALA A 197 23.79 -12.76 -2.30
C ALA A 197 22.32 -12.75 -2.76
N ARG A 198 21.37 -12.64 -1.82
CA ARG A 198 19.94 -12.52 -2.13
C ARG A 198 19.63 -11.26 -2.94
N ILE A 199 20.17 -10.11 -2.55
CA ILE A 199 19.92 -8.83 -3.24
C ILE A 199 20.49 -8.87 -4.67
N ALA A 200 21.72 -9.38 -4.83
CA ALA A 200 22.35 -9.55 -6.13
C ALA A 200 21.52 -10.48 -7.04
N HIS A 201 21.09 -11.64 -6.52
CA HIS A 201 20.28 -12.58 -7.27
C HIS A 201 18.91 -12.00 -7.65
N ALA A 202 18.25 -11.29 -6.75
CA ALA A 202 16.98 -10.62 -7.04
C ALA A 202 17.15 -9.61 -8.18
N ARG A 203 18.21 -8.80 -8.18
CA ARG A 203 18.45 -7.81 -9.24
C ARG A 203 18.78 -8.43 -10.61
N GLN A 204 19.35 -9.64 -10.63
CA GLN A 204 19.69 -10.35 -11.86
C GLN A 204 18.47 -11.06 -12.49
N ASN A 205 17.46 -11.41 -11.69
CA ASN A 205 16.34 -12.27 -12.10
C ASN A 205 14.96 -11.62 -11.91
N THR A 206 14.90 -10.31 -11.65
CA THR A 206 13.63 -9.56 -11.67
C THR A 206 13.30 -9.15 -13.09
#